data_AF-A0A534NWB5-F1
#
_entry.id   AF-A0A534NWB5-F1
#
_cell.length_a   1.000
_cell.length_b   1.000
_cell.length_c   1.000
_cell.angle_alpha   90.00
_cell.angle_beta   90.00
_cell.angle_gamma   90.00
#
_symmetry.space_group_name_H-M   'P 1'
#
loop_
_entity.id
_entity.type
_entity.pdbx_description
1 polymer ?
#
loop_
_entity_poly.entity_id
_entity_poly.type
_entity_poly.pdbx_seq_one_letter_code
_entity_poly.pdbx_strand_id
1 'polypeptide(L)'
;MTRDGYPPRHEGPNHHLVFFPLYPLLSRATGLDVFWAAFLLSNLCCLIAAVCILRLAGFEAATLFLCSPRSHFFVYPYSEALFAAALAASLLLLRSRRFFAAGLAGAVASATRSPGVAAAVALFAEAFAERRARALLAGLVALGGIAAYMWWCHVAQGDALAFMYLQSYHGRTLSLLGPFHAFLAFDTDPDYYLVAIAALYVAIRLIRRTPAWQWTSAAFLVLLPLATGTLAAMIRYQATNVPLIIGVPSLVQGRRFWIITGMCLTLMAFEAFLYGKGIGHF
;
A
#
# COMPACT_ATOMS: atom_id res chain seq x y z
N MET A 1 -30.15 13.92 8.24
CA MET A 1 -28.79 14.36 8.64
C MET A 1 -28.69 15.86 8.98
N THR A 2 -29.70 16.70 8.73
CA THR A 2 -29.72 18.14 9.12
C THR A 2 -30.51 18.46 10.40
N ARG A 3 -31.08 17.46 11.08
CA ARG A 3 -31.91 17.66 12.28
C ARG A 3 -31.17 17.38 13.60
N ASP A 4 -30.18 16.50 13.59
CA ASP A 4 -29.55 15.98 14.82
C ASP A 4 -28.11 16.49 15.05
N GLY A 5 -27.68 17.51 14.30
CA GLY A 5 -26.29 17.94 14.26
C GLY A 5 -25.36 16.84 13.72
N TYR A 6 -24.12 17.20 13.42
CA TYR A 6 -23.10 16.16 13.25
C TYR A 6 -22.95 15.46 14.62
N PRO A 7 -22.92 14.12 14.68
CA PRO A 7 -22.49 13.46 15.91
C PRO A 7 -21.14 14.08 16.30
N PRO A 8 -20.91 14.38 17.58
CA PRO A 8 -19.65 14.96 18.00
C PRO A 8 -18.54 14.08 17.42
N ARG A 9 -17.71 14.67 16.54
CA ARG A 9 -16.46 14.03 16.12
C ARG A 9 -15.81 13.60 17.42
N HIS A 10 -15.45 12.32 17.51
CA HIS A 10 -14.72 11.83 18.68
C HIS A 10 -13.34 12.49 18.67
N GLU A 11 -13.30 13.74 19.12
CA GLU A 11 -12.12 14.57 19.35
C GLU A 11 -11.50 14.14 20.68
N GLY A 12 -11.22 12.83 20.79
CA GLY A 12 -10.18 12.40 21.71
C GLY A 12 -8.87 13.07 21.28
N PRO A 13 -7.95 13.38 22.21
CA PRO A 13 -6.74 14.17 21.94
C PRO A 13 -5.79 13.61 20.85
N ASN A 14 -6.09 12.45 20.24
CA ASN A 14 -5.14 11.55 19.62
C ASN A 14 -5.58 10.96 18.26
N HIS A 15 -6.68 11.42 17.64
CA HIS A 15 -7.16 10.85 16.37
C HIS A 15 -6.15 10.97 15.20
N HIS A 16 -5.26 11.98 15.25
CA HIS A 16 -4.26 12.24 14.22
C HIS A 16 -3.15 11.18 14.14
N LEU A 17 -3.00 10.33 15.15
CA LEU A 17 -1.96 9.29 15.22
C LEU A 17 -2.36 7.99 14.53
N VAL A 18 -3.55 7.94 13.93
CA VAL A 18 -3.84 6.90 12.93
C VAL A 18 -3.00 7.15 11.67
N PHE A 19 -2.62 8.40 11.44
CA PHE A 19 -1.94 8.86 10.25
C PHE A 19 -0.45 9.05 10.52
N PHE A 20 0.36 8.48 9.62
CA PHE A 20 1.80 8.64 9.66
C PHE A 20 2.20 10.04 9.19
N PRO A 21 3.25 10.64 9.78
CA PRO A 21 3.54 12.07 9.61
C PRO A 21 4.25 12.41 8.29
N LEU A 22 4.80 11.42 7.59
CA LEU A 22 5.69 11.70 6.45
C LEU A 22 5.01 12.47 5.31
N TYR A 23 3.78 12.07 4.94
CA TYR A 23 3.04 12.73 3.87
C TYR A 23 2.72 14.22 4.16
N PRO A 24 2.14 14.58 5.34
CA PRO A 24 1.91 15.98 5.67
C PRO A 24 3.21 16.78 5.87
N LEU A 25 4.28 16.18 6.40
CA LEU A 25 5.58 16.85 6.54
C LEU A 25 6.18 17.22 5.17
N LEU A 26 6.17 16.29 4.22
CA LEU A 26 6.65 16.55 2.85
C LEU A 26 5.80 17.59 2.13
N SER A 27 4.48 17.55 2.32
CA SER A 27 3.57 18.54 1.73
C SER A 27 3.89 19.94 2.25
N ARG A 28 4.10 20.10 3.56
CA ARG A 28 4.46 21.39 4.18
C ARG A 28 5.84 21.90 3.78
N ALA A 29 6.79 21.01 3.50
CA ALA A 29 8.15 21.38 3.10
C ALA A 29 8.22 22.10 1.74
N THR A 30 7.16 22.02 0.92
CA THR A 30 7.12 22.68 -0.40
C THR A 30 6.94 24.20 -0.32
N GLY A 31 6.41 24.73 0.80
CA GLY A 31 6.05 26.15 0.94
C GLY A 31 4.83 26.59 0.11
N LEU A 32 4.18 25.67 -0.61
CA LEU A 32 2.94 25.92 -1.35
C LEU A 32 1.72 25.82 -0.43
N ASP A 33 0.57 26.25 -0.95
CA ASP A 33 -0.72 25.90 -0.37
C ASP A 33 -0.84 24.37 -0.17
N VAL A 34 -1.36 23.95 0.99
CA VAL A 34 -1.34 22.55 1.43
C VAL A 34 -2.04 21.63 0.43
N PHE A 35 -3.14 22.08 -0.19
CA PHE A 35 -3.86 21.29 -1.17
C PHE A 35 -3.00 21.07 -2.43
N TRP A 36 -2.45 22.16 -2.99
CA TRP A 36 -1.62 22.07 -4.19
C TRP A 36 -0.31 21.33 -3.96
N ALA A 37 0.30 21.49 -2.78
CA ALA A 37 1.48 20.74 -2.35
C ALA A 37 1.21 19.24 -2.33
N ALA A 38 0.12 18.82 -1.67
CA ALA A 38 -0.25 17.42 -1.57
C ALA A 38 -0.64 16.83 -2.93
N PHE A 39 -1.37 17.59 -3.75
CA PHE A 39 -1.73 17.20 -5.11
C PHE A 39 -0.50 16.99 -6.00
N LEU A 40 0.43 17.95 -6.00
CA LEU A 40 1.69 17.86 -6.76
C LEU A 40 2.53 16.67 -6.28
N LEU A 41 2.65 16.49 -4.95
CA LEU A 41 3.40 15.40 -4.36
C LEU A 41 2.83 14.04 -4.77
N SER A 42 1.52 13.84 -4.71
CA SER A 42 0.85 12.61 -5.13
C SER A 42 1.13 12.29 -6.60
N ASN A 43 0.97 13.26 -7.50
CA ASN A 43 1.18 13.06 -8.93
C ASN A 43 2.65 12.77 -9.28
N LEU A 44 3.60 13.47 -8.64
CA LEU A 44 5.03 13.19 -8.81
C LEU A 44 5.38 11.78 -8.29
N CYS A 45 4.83 11.37 -7.14
CA CYS A 45 5.05 10.03 -6.62
C CYS A 45 4.42 8.96 -7.52
N CYS A 46 3.24 9.19 -8.06
CA CYS A 46 2.60 8.29 -9.03
C CYS A 46 3.49 8.08 -10.26
N LEU A 47 4.05 9.17 -10.81
CA LEU A 47 4.99 9.10 -11.92
C LEU A 47 6.26 8.32 -11.55
N ILE A 48 6.86 8.60 -10.39
CA ILE A 48 8.05 7.88 -9.91
C ILE A 48 7.74 6.39 -9.76
N ALA A 49 6.62 6.03 -9.17
CA ALA A 49 6.18 4.65 -9.02
C ALA A 49 6.04 3.95 -10.39
N ALA A 50 5.36 4.59 -11.35
CA ALA A 50 5.19 4.06 -12.70
C ALA A 50 6.54 3.85 -13.42
N VAL A 51 7.48 4.80 -13.30
CA VAL A 51 8.83 4.67 -13.88
C VAL A 51 9.62 3.54 -13.21
N CYS A 52 9.54 3.40 -11.89
CA CYS A 52 10.18 2.29 -11.19
C CYS A 52 9.61 0.93 -11.61
N ILE A 53 8.28 0.83 -11.73
CA ILE A 53 7.57 -0.37 -12.17
C ILE A 53 7.93 -0.71 -13.63
N LEU A 54 7.97 0.29 -14.51
CA LEU A 54 8.41 0.13 -15.90
C LEU A 54 9.82 -0.49 -15.98
N ARG A 55 10.75 -0.02 -15.15
CA ARG A 55 12.11 -0.56 -15.08
C ARG A 55 12.20 -1.94 -14.43
N LEU A 56 11.25 -2.28 -13.56
CA LEU A 56 11.21 -3.56 -12.85
C LEU A 56 10.64 -4.70 -13.71
N ALA A 57 9.57 -4.43 -14.46
CA ALA A 57 8.78 -5.48 -15.11
C ALA A 57 8.16 -5.09 -16.46
N GLY A 58 8.56 -3.96 -17.05
CA GLY A 58 8.16 -3.57 -18.40
C GLY A 58 6.86 -2.78 -18.47
N PHE A 59 6.42 -2.52 -19.71
CA PHE A 59 5.31 -1.64 -20.02
C PHE A 59 3.97 -2.19 -19.53
N GLU A 60 3.78 -3.51 -19.61
CA GLU A 60 2.61 -4.21 -19.10
C GLU A 60 2.40 -3.94 -17.61
N ALA A 61 3.42 -4.10 -16.78
CA ALA A 61 3.29 -3.85 -15.34
C ALA A 61 2.97 -2.38 -15.03
N ALA A 62 3.61 -1.45 -15.74
CA ALA A 62 3.41 -0.01 -15.53
C ALA A 62 2.00 0.44 -15.95
N THR A 63 1.50 -0.08 -17.07
CA THR A 63 0.12 0.18 -17.52
C THR A 63 -0.90 -0.43 -16.57
N LEU A 64 -0.69 -1.66 -16.10
CA LEU A 64 -1.57 -2.26 -15.10
C LEU A 64 -1.59 -1.46 -13.80
N PHE A 65 -0.45 -0.94 -13.32
CA PHE A 65 -0.41 -0.06 -12.16
C PHE A 65 -1.25 1.21 -12.35
N LEU A 66 -1.16 1.85 -13.52
CA LEU A 66 -1.92 3.08 -13.80
C LEU A 66 -3.40 2.81 -14.07
N CYS A 67 -3.75 1.62 -14.54
CA CYS A 67 -5.12 1.22 -14.87
C CYS A 67 -5.78 0.35 -13.80
N SER A 68 -5.12 0.06 -12.68
CA SER A 68 -5.67 -0.82 -11.64
C SER A 68 -6.93 -0.20 -11.01
N PRO A 69 -7.87 -1.02 -10.51
CA PRO A 69 -9.02 -0.51 -9.77
C PRO A 69 -8.54 0.40 -8.63
N ARG A 70 -9.15 1.58 -8.47
CA ARG A 70 -8.70 2.66 -7.57
C ARG A 70 -7.35 3.35 -7.86
N SER A 71 -6.72 3.20 -9.02
CA SER A 71 -5.53 4.03 -9.36
C SER A 71 -5.83 5.53 -9.40
N HIS A 72 -7.10 5.96 -9.50
CA HIS A 72 -7.49 7.36 -9.36
C HIS A 72 -7.11 7.96 -7.98
N PHE A 73 -6.95 7.15 -6.94
CA PHE A 73 -6.45 7.59 -5.63
C PHE A 73 -4.98 8.07 -5.66
N PHE A 74 -4.22 7.73 -6.72
CA PHE A 74 -2.85 8.24 -6.87
C PHE A 74 -2.80 9.70 -7.31
N VAL A 75 -3.90 10.26 -7.80
CA VAL A 75 -4.01 11.66 -8.21
C VAL A 75 -4.49 12.54 -7.06
N TYR A 76 -5.30 11.99 -6.16
CA TYR A 76 -5.82 12.69 -4.99
C TYR A 76 -4.72 12.88 -3.91
N PRO A 77 -4.88 13.87 -2.99
CA PRO A 77 -3.90 14.18 -1.95
C PRO A 77 -3.88 13.13 -0.83
N TYR A 78 -3.46 11.91 -1.18
CA TYR A 78 -3.34 10.74 -0.33
C TYR A 78 -1.92 10.17 -0.34
N SER A 79 -1.57 9.46 0.73
CA SER A 79 -0.25 8.83 0.92
C SER A 79 0.07 7.64 -0.01
N GLU A 80 -0.93 7.16 -0.74
CA GLU A 80 -0.93 5.89 -1.47
C GLU A 80 0.10 5.92 -2.61
N ALA A 81 0.18 7.04 -3.33
CA ALA A 81 1.17 7.26 -4.36
C ALA A 81 2.59 7.34 -3.78
N LEU A 82 2.78 8.03 -2.64
CA LEU A 82 4.06 8.14 -1.96
C LEU A 82 4.55 6.76 -1.46
N PHE A 83 3.65 5.97 -0.87
CA PHE A 83 3.91 4.59 -0.48
C PHE A 83 4.33 3.72 -1.68
N ALA A 84 3.55 3.76 -2.77
CA ALA A 84 3.85 3.00 -3.98
C ALA A 84 5.20 3.39 -4.59
N ALA A 85 5.53 4.68 -4.62
CA ALA A 85 6.81 5.20 -5.11
C ALA A 85 7.98 4.69 -4.28
N ALA A 86 7.89 4.81 -2.95
CA ALA A 86 8.94 4.38 -2.03
C ALA A 86 9.15 2.86 -2.08
N LEU A 87 8.06 2.08 -2.12
CA LEU A 87 8.12 0.62 -2.25
C LEU A 87 8.71 0.22 -3.61
N ALA A 88 8.23 0.78 -4.72
CA ALA A 88 8.75 0.48 -6.06
C ALA A 88 10.23 0.86 -6.19
N ALA A 89 10.64 1.99 -5.64
CA ALA A 89 12.04 2.41 -5.59
C ALA A 89 12.90 1.44 -4.76
N SER A 90 12.41 1.01 -3.59
CA SER A 90 13.10 0.02 -2.75
C SER A 90 13.30 -1.30 -3.50
N LEU A 91 12.26 -1.81 -4.16
CA LEU A 91 12.32 -3.04 -4.95
C LEU A 91 13.24 -2.91 -6.17
N LEU A 92 13.24 -1.77 -6.87
CA LEU A 92 14.15 -1.50 -7.99
C LEU A 92 15.61 -1.46 -7.54
N LEU A 93 15.90 -0.79 -6.42
CA LEU A 93 17.24 -0.71 -5.84
C LEU A 93 17.71 -2.07 -5.31
N LEU A 94 16.81 -2.86 -4.72
CA LEU A 94 17.06 -4.25 -4.35
C LEU A 94 17.47 -5.07 -5.57
N ARG A 95 16.74 -4.96 -6.68
CA ARG A 95 17.05 -5.63 -7.94
C ARG A 95 18.37 -5.19 -8.55
N SER A 96 18.71 -3.92 -8.39
CA SER A 96 20.01 -3.35 -8.77
C SER A 96 21.14 -3.66 -7.76
N ARG A 97 20.88 -4.50 -6.74
CA ARG A 97 21.81 -4.87 -5.66
C ARG A 97 22.37 -3.68 -4.87
N ARG A 98 21.70 -2.51 -4.91
CA ARG A 98 22.03 -1.31 -4.13
C ARG A 98 21.36 -1.34 -2.76
N PHE A 99 21.77 -2.31 -1.93
CA PHE A 99 21.07 -2.68 -0.70
C PHE A 99 20.83 -1.51 0.27
N PHE A 100 21.85 -0.69 0.55
CA PHE A 100 21.69 0.41 1.50
C PHE A 100 20.64 1.44 1.02
N ALA A 101 20.70 1.83 -0.26
CA ALA A 101 19.70 2.72 -0.86
C ALA A 101 18.30 2.06 -0.89
N ALA A 102 18.22 0.75 -1.12
CA ALA A 102 16.96 0.00 -1.04
C ALA A 102 16.37 0.03 0.38
N GLY A 103 17.23 -0.09 1.40
CA GLY A 103 16.86 0.05 2.81
C GLY A 103 16.34 1.44 3.13
N LEU A 104 17.02 2.50 2.67
CA LEU A 104 16.56 3.89 2.85
C LEU A 104 15.20 4.14 2.19
N ALA A 105 15.01 3.69 0.94
CA ALA A 105 13.71 3.76 0.27
C ALA A 105 12.63 2.95 1.01
N GLY A 106 13.00 1.80 1.58
CA GLY A 106 12.12 1.00 2.44
C GLY A 106 11.77 1.70 3.74
N ALA A 107 12.68 2.48 4.33
CA ALA A 107 12.45 3.28 5.52
C ALA A 107 11.44 4.40 5.22
N VAL A 108 11.56 5.04 4.05
CA VAL A 108 10.56 5.99 3.57
C VAL A 108 9.20 5.29 3.44
N ALA A 109 9.15 4.09 2.83
CA ALA A 109 7.90 3.33 2.70
C ALA A 109 7.27 3.01 4.06
N SER A 110 8.02 2.51 5.04
CA SER A 110 7.51 2.18 6.37
C SER A 110 7.14 3.39 7.22
N ALA A 111 7.74 4.56 6.94
CA ALA A 111 7.33 5.84 7.51
C ALA A 111 6.08 6.45 6.86
N THR A 112 5.63 5.95 5.69
CA THR A 112 4.37 6.42 5.08
C THR A 112 3.14 5.74 5.68
N ARG A 113 3.21 4.42 5.92
CA ARG A 113 2.08 3.58 6.34
C ARG A 113 2.62 2.25 6.91
N SER A 114 1.83 1.59 7.77
CA SER A 114 2.20 0.28 8.34
C SER A 114 2.52 -0.83 7.31
N PRO A 115 1.88 -0.93 6.12
CA PRO A 115 2.27 -1.90 5.11
C PRO A 115 3.67 -1.68 4.51
N GLY A 116 4.32 -0.54 4.76
CA GLY A 116 5.70 -0.27 4.29
C GLY A 116 6.75 -1.22 4.84
N VAL A 117 6.43 -1.97 5.89
CA VAL A 117 7.22 -3.12 6.36
C VAL A 117 7.43 -4.16 5.25
N ALA A 118 6.57 -4.19 4.21
CA ALA A 118 6.75 -5.04 3.03
C ALA A 118 8.12 -4.89 2.35
N ALA A 119 8.72 -3.69 2.38
CA ALA A 119 10.06 -3.46 1.86
C ALA A 119 11.12 -4.25 2.66
N ALA A 120 11.00 -4.26 4.00
CA ALA A 120 11.86 -5.07 4.87
C ALA A 120 11.64 -6.56 4.61
N VAL A 121 10.39 -7.01 4.42
CA VAL A 121 10.07 -8.41 4.06
C VAL A 121 10.78 -8.81 2.77
N ALA A 122 10.72 -7.98 1.72
CA ALA A 122 11.42 -8.24 0.46
C ALA A 122 12.94 -8.35 0.66
N LEU A 123 13.52 -7.43 1.43
CA LEU A 123 14.97 -7.40 1.71
C LEU A 123 15.44 -8.59 2.55
N PHE A 124 14.67 -9.00 3.55
CA PHE A 124 14.96 -10.19 4.35
C PHE A 124 14.82 -11.46 3.52
N ALA A 125 13.76 -11.59 2.72
CA ALA A 125 13.58 -12.72 1.82
C ALA A 125 14.77 -12.85 0.84
N GLU A 126 15.27 -11.74 0.30
CA GLU A 126 16.50 -11.73 -0.49
C GLU A 126 17.72 -12.14 0.34
N ALA A 127 17.88 -11.59 1.56
CA ALA A 127 19.00 -11.88 2.44
C ALA A 127 19.10 -13.38 2.77
N PHE A 128 17.97 -14.03 3.04
CA PHE A 128 17.92 -15.45 3.38
C PHE A 128 18.04 -16.35 2.15
N ALA A 129 17.37 -16.02 1.04
CA ALA A 129 17.43 -16.81 -0.19
C ALA A 129 18.84 -16.80 -0.82
N GLU A 130 19.54 -15.68 -0.73
CA GLU A 130 20.85 -15.48 -1.37
C GLU A 130 22.01 -15.39 -0.38
N ARG A 131 21.76 -15.59 0.92
CA ARG A 131 22.75 -15.48 2.01
C ARG A 131 23.52 -14.16 2.02
N ARG A 132 22.82 -13.03 1.86
CA ARG A 132 23.42 -11.68 1.73
C ARG A 132 23.26 -10.84 2.97
N ALA A 133 24.31 -10.73 3.77
CA ALA A 133 24.33 -9.89 4.98
C ALA A 133 23.99 -8.41 4.71
N ARG A 134 24.39 -7.85 3.56
CA ARG A 134 24.04 -6.46 3.19
C ARG A 134 22.53 -6.26 3.00
N ALA A 135 21.81 -7.28 2.53
CA ALA A 135 20.36 -7.23 2.39
C ALA A 135 19.66 -7.32 3.76
N LEU A 136 20.23 -8.07 4.71
CA LEU A 136 19.76 -8.12 6.10
C LEU A 136 19.86 -6.74 6.76
N LEU A 137 21.03 -6.10 6.67
CA LEU A 137 21.23 -4.74 7.19
C LEU A 137 20.28 -3.74 6.53
N ALA A 138 20.09 -3.82 5.21
CA ALA A 138 19.13 -3.00 4.50
C ALA A 138 17.69 -3.22 4.96
N GLY A 139 17.30 -4.46 5.27
CA GLY A 139 15.99 -4.78 5.85
C GLY A 139 15.79 -4.14 7.22
N LEU A 140 16.83 -4.14 8.08
CA LEU A 140 16.80 -3.42 9.35
C LEU A 140 16.67 -1.91 9.16
N VAL A 141 17.40 -1.33 8.20
CA VAL A 141 17.25 0.09 7.83
C VAL A 141 15.82 0.37 7.36
N ALA A 142 15.20 -0.52 6.57
CA ALA A 142 13.83 -0.35 6.10
C ALA A 142 12.80 -0.35 7.24
N LEU A 143 13.07 -1.02 8.37
CA LEU A 143 12.25 -0.93 9.58
C LEU A 143 12.43 0.39 10.34
N GLY A 144 13.48 1.15 10.06
CA GLY A 144 13.77 2.42 10.73
C GLY A 144 12.66 3.46 10.62
N GLY A 145 11.90 3.46 9.52
CA GLY A 145 10.79 4.40 9.33
C GLY A 145 9.63 4.19 10.30
N ILE A 146 9.15 2.94 10.41
CA ILE A 146 8.12 2.58 11.39
C ILE A 146 8.66 2.67 12.83
N ALA A 147 9.93 2.32 13.06
CA ALA A 147 10.56 2.45 14.38
C ALA A 147 10.66 3.92 14.83
N ALA A 148 11.01 4.84 13.94
CA ALA A 148 11.01 6.28 14.22
C ALA A 148 9.60 6.79 14.55
N TYR A 149 8.58 6.28 13.86
CA TYR A 149 7.19 6.61 14.18
C TYR A 149 6.74 6.06 15.54
N MET A 150 7.07 4.81 15.84
CA MET A 150 6.84 4.19 17.16
C MET A 150 7.52 4.98 18.28
N TRP A 151 8.76 5.42 18.06
CA TRP A 151 9.48 6.28 19.00
C TRP A 151 8.76 7.61 19.22
N TRP A 152 8.32 8.25 18.14
CA TRP A 152 7.55 9.50 18.24
C TRP A 152 6.23 9.30 19.00
N CYS A 153 5.50 8.20 18.77
CA CYS A 153 4.31 7.85 19.54
C CYS A 153 4.63 7.65 21.02
N HIS A 154 5.73 6.96 21.34
CA HIS A 154 6.16 6.77 22.72
C HIS A 154 6.53 8.08 23.42
N VAL A 155 7.25 8.98 22.75
CA VAL A 155 7.58 10.30 23.33
C VAL A 155 6.33 11.17 23.50
N ALA A 156 5.40 11.11 22.55
CA ALA A 156 4.19 11.94 22.58
C ALA A 156 3.14 11.44 23.59
N GLN A 157 3.05 10.14 23.87
CA GLN A 157 1.95 9.53 24.66
C GLN A 157 2.35 8.46 25.65
N GLY A 158 3.63 8.08 25.71
CA GLY A 158 4.11 6.97 26.54
C GLY A 158 3.89 5.58 25.93
N ASP A 159 3.17 5.44 24.81
CA ASP A 159 2.92 4.16 24.15
C ASP A 159 3.39 4.15 22.67
N ALA A 160 4.33 3.25 22.37
CA ALA A 160 4.89 3.06 21.03
C ALA A 160 3.89 2.48 20.02
N LEU A 161 2.83 1.82 20.51
CA LEU A 161 1.84 1.10 19.71
C LEU A 161 0.48 1.80 19.67
N ALA A 162 0.41 3.07 20.11
CA ALA A 162 -0.81 3.89 20.13
C ALA A 162 -1.59 3.85 18.79
N PHE A 163 -0.88 3.87 17.66
CA PHE A 163 -1.48 3.82 16.33
C PHE A 163 -2.26 2.51 16.04
N MET A 164 -1.90 1.39 16.67
CA MET A 164 -2.62 0.12 16.50
C MET A 164 -3.94 0.10 17.27
N TYR A 165 -3.96 0.65 18.49
CA TYR A 165 -5.19 0.80 19.26
C TYR A 165 -6.17 1.75 18.58
N LEU A 166 -5.68 2.79 17.91
CA LEU A 166 -6.56 3.68 17.16
C LEU A 166 -7.18 3.02 15.92
N GLN A 167 -6.55 1.98 15.36
CA GLN A 167 -7.16 1.17 14.30
C GLN A 167 -8.29 0.27 14.83
N SER A 168 -8.24 -0.19 16.08
CA SER A 168 -9.31 -1.02 16.64
C SER A 168 -10.62 -0.24 16.80
N TYR A 169 -10.56 1.06 17.10
CA TYR A 169 -11.73 1.94 17.09
C TYR A 169 -12.38 2.08 15.71
N HIS A 170 -11.63 1.81 14.62
CA HIS A 170 -12.15 1.76 13.26
C HIS A 170 -12.57 0.34 12.84
N GLY A 171 -12.83 -0.55 13.80
CA GLY A 171 -13.23 -1.93 13.57
C GLY A 171 -12.11 -2.83 13.04
N ARG A 172 -10.85 -2.38 13.10
CA ARG A 172 -9.70 -3.14 12.57
C ARG A 172 -8.87 -3.70 13.72
N THR A 173 -8.98 -4.99 13.95
CA THR A 173 -8.17 -5.69 14.96
C THR A 173 -7.35 -6.79 14.28
N LEU A 174 -6.04 -6.77 14.52
CA LEU A 174 -5.16 -7.83 14.02
C LEU A 174 -5.51 -9.13 14.72
N SER A 175 -5.98 -10.11 13.96
CA SER A 175 -6.33 -11.42 14.48
C SER A 175 -5.94 -12.52 13.49
N LEU A 176 -5.51 -13.67 14.00
CA LEU A 176 -5.16 -14.82 13.17
C LEU A 176 -6.38 -15.35 12.40
N LEU A 177 -7.57 -15.24 13.00
CA LEU A 177 -8.84 -15.58 12.37
C LEU A 177 -9.42 -14.40 11.55
N GLY A 178 -8.74 -13.26 11.49
CA GLY A 178 -9.18 -12.07 10.76
C GLY A 178 -9.56 -12.34 9.31
N PRO A 179 -8.78 -13.12 8.53
CA PRO A 179 -9.15 -13.44 7.15
C PRO A 179 -10.49 -14.18 7.06
N PHE A 180 -10.77 -15.11 7.98
CA PHE A 180 -12.05 -15.83 8.01
C PHE A 180 -13.21 -14.89 8.34
N HIS A 181 -13.02 -14.00 9.32
CA HIS A 181 -14.03 -12.99 9.66
C HIS A 181 -14.29 -12.05 8.48
N ALA A 182 -13.24 -11.57 7.80
CA ALA A 182 -13.35 -10.68 6.66
C ALA A 182 -14.14 -11.30 5.49
N PHE A 183 -13.95 -12.60 5.23
CA PHE A 183 -14.68 -13.31 4.18
C PHE A 183 -16.11 -13.70 4.57
N LEU A 184 -16.38 -13.92 5.85
CA LEU A 184 -17.68 -14.36 6.35
C LEU A 184 -18.59 -13.21 6.82
N ALA A 185 -18.07 -11.99 6.93
CA ALA A 185 -18.85 -10.83 7.37
C ALA A 185 -19.92 -10.39 6.36
N PHE A 186 -19.66 -10.55 5.05
CA PHE A 186 -20.55 -10.09 3.96
C PHE A 186 -21.04 -8.64 4.14
N ASP A 187 -20.16 -7.78 4.66
CA ASP A 187 -20.45 -6.40 5.09
C ASP A 187 -19.96 -5.33 4.10
N THR A 188 -19.20 -5.72 3.07
CA THR A 188 -18.69 -4.83 2.02
C THR A 188 -19.26 -5.16 0.66
N ASP A 189 -19.10 -4.23 -0.30
CA ASP A 189 -19.51 -4.48 -1.68
C ASP A 189 -18.81 -5.72 -2.32
N PRO A 190 -19.45 -6.41 -3.29
CA PRO A 190 -18.92 -7.64 -3.90
C PRO A 190 -17.57 -7.50 -4.62
N ASP A 191 -17.24 -6.30 -5.08
CA ASP A 191 -15.97 -5.95 -5.73
C ASP A 191 -14.76 -6.12 -4.79
N TYR A 192 -14.92 -5.83 -3.49
CA TYR A 192 -13.86 -6.05 -2.50
C TYR A 192 -13.52 -7.53 -2.34
N TYR A 193 -14.53 -8.41 -2.31
CA TYR A 193 -14.35 -9.86 -2.28
C TYR A 193 -13.65 -10.35 -3.55
N LEU A 194 -14.08 -9.87 -4.72
CA LEU A 194 -13.47 -10.22 -5.99
C LEU A 194 -11.98 -9.85 -6.02
N VAL A 195 -11.63 -8.64 -5.59
CA VAL A 195 -10.23 -8.19 -5.54
C VAL A 195 -9.43 -8.98 -4.51
N ALA A 196 -10.00 -9.29 -3.34
CA ALA A 196 -9.33 -10.12 -2.34
C ALA A 196 -9.01 -11.52 -2.89
N ILE A 197 -9.98 -12.17 -3.53
CA ILE A 197 -9.82 -13.51 -4.13
C ILE A 197 -8.81 -13.46 -5.28
N ALA A 198 -8.91 -12.47 -6.17
CA ALA A 198 -7.97 -12.30 -7.28
C ALA A 198 -6.54 -12.06 -6.77
N ALA A 199 -6.36 -11.23 -5.74
CA ALA A 199 -5.06 -10.94 -5.15
C ALA A 199 -4.46 -12.17 -4.45
N LEU A 200 -5.27 -12.94 -3.70
CA LEU A 200 -4.86 -14.22 -3.13
C LEU A 200 -4.45 -15.22 -4.21
N TYR A 201 -5.25 -15.36 -5.27
CA TYR A 201 -4.95 -16.24 -6.38
C TYR A 201 -3.62 -15.86 -7.04
N VAL A 202 -3.42 -14.58 -7.38
CA VAL A 202 -2.16 -14.11 -7.96
C VAL A 202 -1.00 -14.36 -7.00
N ALA A 203 -1.11 -13.98 -5.71
CA ALA A 203 -0.06 -14.19 -4.72
C ALA A 203 0.34 -15.67 -4.60
N ILE A 204 -0.62 -16.60 -4.57
CA ILE A 204 -0.37 -18.05 -4.56
C ILE A 204 0.33 -18.48 -5.84
N ARG A 205 -0.09 -17.97 -7.01
CA ARG A 205 0.52 -18.31 -8.30
C ARG A 205 1.93 -17.75 -8.48
N LEU A 206 2.31 -16.73 -7.72
CA LEU A 206 3.68 -16.19 -7.71
C LEU A 206 4.63 -17.05 -6.87
N ILE A 207 4.12 -17.86 -5.93
CA ILE A 207 4.95 -18.73 -5.08
C ILE A 207 5.80 -19.64 -5.96
N ARG A 208 7.13 -19.56 -5.77
CA ARG A 208 8.15 -20.31 -6.52
C ARG A 208 8.20 -20.03 -8.04
N ARG A 209 7.39 -19.12 -8.57
CA ARG A 209 7.44 -18.65 -9.98
C ARG A 209 8.24 -17.37 -10.12
N THR A 210 8.29 -16.58 -9.07
CA THR A 210 9.09 -15.35 -8.99
C THR A 210 10.13 -15.45 -7.88
N PRO A 211 11.15 -14.56 -7.86
CA PRO A 211 12.15 -14.53 -6.81
C PRO A 211 11.56 -14.37 -5.41
N ALA A 212 12.29 -14.82 -4.39
CA ALA A 212 11.84 -14.84 -2.99
C ALA A 212 11.31 -13.49 -2.51
N TRP A 213 12.04 -12.40 -2.79
CA TRP A 213 11.64 -11.05 -2.39
C TRP A 213 10.28 -10.62 -2.94
N GLN A 214 9.88 -11.11 -4.13
CA GLN A 214 8.67 -10.66 -4.80
C GLN A 214 7.43 -11.36 -4.23
N TRP A 215 7.41 -12.70 -4.21
CA TRP A 215 6.21 -13.40 -3.76
C TRP A 215 5.98 -13.24 -2.24
N THR A 216 7.04 -13.14 -1.44
CA THR A 216 6.92 -12.93 0.02
C THR A 216 6.33 -11.56 0.35
N SER A 217 6.83 -10.49 -0.29
CA SER A 217 6.30 -9.14 -0.07
C SER A 217 4.89 -8.96 -0.65
N ALA A 218 4.59 -9.58 -1.80
CA ALA A 218 3.24 -9.62 -2.35
C ALA A 218 2.26 -10.32 -1.41
N ALA A 219 2.62 -11.50 -0.89
CA ALA A 219 1.80 -12.25 0.06
C ALA A 219 1.61 -11.47 1.37
N PHE A 220 2.66 -10.83 1.89
CA PHE A 220 2.56 -9.97 3.07
C PHE A 220 1.54 -8.83 2.87
N LEU A 221 1.56 -8.15 1.72
CA LEU A 221 0.64 -7.05 1.40
C LEU A 221 -0.81 -7.51 1.13
N VAL A 222 -1.03 -8.79 0.82
CA VAL A 222 -2.38 -9.38 0.76
C VAL A 222 -2.86 -9.80 2.15
N LEU A 223 -2.02 -10.47 2.92
CA LEU A 223 -2.39 -11.04 4.21
C LEU A 223 -2.55 -10.00 5.30
N LEU A 224 -1.75 -8.93 5.30
CA LEU A 224 -1.82 -7.88 6.31
C LEU A 224 -3.21 -7.23 6.42
N PRO A 225 -3.83 -6.72 5.32
CA PRO A 225 -5.18 -6.16 5.41
C PRO A 225 -6.24 -7.24 5.71
N LEU A 226 -6.10 -8.47 5.19
CA LEU A 226 -7.01 -9.57 5.53
C LEU A 226 -6.99 -9.89 7.03
N ALA A 227 -5.82 -9.83 7.66
CA ALA A 227 -5.65 -10.06 9.09
C ALA A 227 -6.34 -9.01 9.98
N THR A 228 -6.78 -7.87 9.42
CA THR A 228 -7.50 -6.84 10.17
C THR A 228 -8.99 -7.11 10.36
N GLY A 229 -9.53 -8.17 9.73
CA GLY A 229 -10.93 -8.59 9.91
C GLY A 229 -11.93 -7.89 8.99
N THR A 230 -11.50 -7.01 8.09
CA THR A 230 -12.39 -6.26 7.17
C THR A 230 -11.79 -6.19 5.76
N LEU A 231 -12.66 -6.15 4.75
CA LEU A 231 -12.28 -5.95 3.35
C LEU A 231 -12.40 -4.51 2.87
N ALA A 232 -12.93 -3.58 3.68
CA ALA A 232 -13.32 -2.22 3.25
C ALA A 232 -12.18 -1.35 2.66
N ALA A 233 -10.92 -1.74 2.82
CA ALA A 233 -9.78 -1.07 2.23
C ALA A 233 -8.98 -1.94 1.23
N MET A 234 -9.45 -3.15 0.94
CA MET A 234 -8.71 -4.17 0.19
C MET A 234 -8.26 -3.66 -1.18
N ILE A 235 -9.19 -3.10 -1.96
CA ILE A 235 -8.91 -2.61 -3.32
C ILE A 235 -7.78 -1.57 -3.30
N ARG A 236 -7.77 -0.67 -2.32
CA ARG A 236 -6.74 0.36 -2.16
C ARG A 236 -5.39 -0.21 -1.74
N TYR A 237 -5.36 -1.23 -0.88
CA TYR A 237 -4.13 -1.94 -0.55
C TYR A 237 -3.57 -2.70 -1.76
N GLN A 238 -4.44 -3.31 -2.58
CA GLN A 238 -4.00 -4.06 -3.75
C GLN A 238 -3.55 -3.17 -4.91
N ALA A 239 -4.15 -1.99 -5.09
CA ALA A 239 -3.67 -0.99 -6.07
C ALA A 239 -2.21 -0.57 -5.82
N THR A 240 -1.79 -0.54 -4.54
CA THR A 240 -0.41 -0.22 -4.15
C THR A 240 0.48 -1.44 -3.93
N ASN A 241 -0.04 -2.65 -4.19
CA ASN A 241 0.72 -3.91 -4.05
C ASN A 241 1.65 -4.10 -5.27
N VAL A 242 2.68 -3.27 -5.34
CA VAL A 242 3.71 -3.27 -6.39
C VAL A 242 4.25 -4.68 -6.70
N PRO A 243 4.69 -5.50 -5.72
CA PRO A 243 5.25 -6.82 -6.03
C PRO A 243 4.23 -7.80 -6.64
N LEU A 244 2.94 -7.64 -6.34
CA LEU A 244 1.86 -8.39 -6.98
C LEU A 244 1.66 -7.91 -8.43
N ILE A 245 1.56 -6.59 -8.65
CA ILE A 245 1.34 -5.98 -9.97
C ILE A 245 2.45 -6.35 -10.97
N ILE A 246 3.72 -6.23 -10.56
CA ILE A 246 4.86 -6.61 -11.43
C ILE A 246 4.92 -8.11 -11.72
N GLY A 247 4.20 -8.94 -10.94
CA GLY A 247 4.09 -10.37 -11.18
C GLY A 247 3.04 -10.76 -12.20
N VAL A 248 2.00 -9.96 -12.41
CA VAL A 248 0.88 -10.29 -13.30
C VAL A 248 1.30 -10.57 -14.76
N PRO A 249 2.21 -9.78 -15.38
CA PRO A 249 2.67 -10.06 -16.75
C PRO A 249 3.38 -11.41 -16.91
N SER A 250 3.90 -11.99 -15.83
CA SER A 250 4.48 -13.35 -15.84
C SER A 250 3.43 -14.46 -15.86
N LEU A 251 2.19 -14.16 -15.46
CA LEU A 251 1.08 -15.12 -15.36
C LEU A 251 0.11 -15.02 -16.54
N VAL A 252 -0.11 -13.81 -17.06
CA VAL A 252 -1.02 -13.56 -18.18
C VAL A 252 -0.31 -12.71 -19.22
N GLN A 253 -0.28 -13.19 -20.47
CA GLN A 253 0.42 -12.55 -21.58
C GLN A 253 -0.48 -12.33 -22.80
N GLY A 254 -0.03 -11.47 -23.71
CA GLY A 254 -0.69 -11.21 -25.00
C GLY A 254 -2.07 -10.57 -24.85
N ARG A 255 -3.02 -10.97 -25.72
CA ARG A 255 -4.37 -10.37 -25.77
C ARG A 255 -5.12 -10.45 -24.44
N ARG A 256 -4.94 -11.53 -23.67
CA ARG A 256 -5.62 -11.73 -22.38
C ARG A 256 -5.21 -10.68 -21.36
N PHE A 257 -3.93 -10.30 -21.34
CA PHE A 257 -3.41 -9.25 -20.45
C PHE A 257 -4.13 -7.93 -20.71
N TRP A 258 -4.19 -7.51 -21.98
CA TRP A 258 -4.82 -6.25 -22.37
C TRP A 258 -6.34 -6.21 -22.13
N ILE A 259 -7.02 -7.35 -22.27
CA ILE A 259 -8.44 -7.46 -21.89
C ILE A 259 -8.63 -7.20 -20.40
N ILE A 260 -7.81 -7.83 -19.54
CA ILE A 260 -7.87 -7.64 -18.09
C ILE A 260 -7.56 -6.17 -17.74
N THR A 261 -6.49 -5.61 -18.29
CA THR A 261 -6.13 -4.20 -18.05
C THR A 261 -7.24 -3.25 -18.52
N GLY A 262 -7.89 -3.54 -19.65
CA GLY A 262 -9.05 -2.77 -20.13
C GLY A 262 -10.27 -2.88 -19.22
N MET A 263 -10.53 -4.05 -18.65
CA MET A 263 -11.57 -4.23 -17.63
C MET A 263 -11.25 -3.43 -16.36
N CYS A 264 -10.00 -3.49 -15.88
CA CYS A 264 -9.55 -2.69 -14.72
C CYS A 264 -9.71 -1.18 -14.98
N LEU A 265 -9.35 -0.70 -16.17
CA LEU A 265 -9.52 0.69 -16.57
C LEU A 265 -10.99 1.11 -16.58
N THR A 266 -11.87 0.24 -17.09
CA THR A 266 -13.32 0.50 -17.15
C THR A 266 -13.90 0.58 -15.74
N LEU A 267 -13.52 -0.35 -14.85
CA LEU A 267 -13.92 -0.33 -13.44
C LEU A 267 -13.41 0.94 -12.75
N MET A 268 -12.15 1.32 -12.97
CA MET A 268 -11.59 2.55 -12.41
C MET A 268 -12.35 3.80 -12.86
N ALA A 269 -12.72 3.89 -14.14
CA ALA A 269 -13.49 5.01 -14.67
C ALA A 269 -14.90 5.07 -14.07
N PHE A 270 -15.53 3.90 -13.90
CA PHE A 270 -16.84 3.78 -13.26
C PHE A 270 -16.81 4.20 -11.79
N GLU A 271 -15.85 3.68 -11.01
CA GLU A 271 -15.64 4.07 -9.61
C GLU A 271 -15.36 5.56 -9.47
N ALA A 272 -14.50 6.12 -10.33
CA ALA A 272 -14.18 7.56 -10.31
C ALA A 272 -15.42 8.41 -10.61
N PHE A 273 -16.27 7.98 -11.54
CA PHE A 273 -17.54 8.65 -11.83
C PHE A 273 -18.49 8.62 -10.63
N LEU A 274 -18.65 7.47 -9.98
CA LEU A 274 -19.50 7.33 -8.79
C LEU A 274 -18.99 8.18 -7.62
N TYR A 275 -17.67 8.16 -7.40
CA TYR A 275 -17.02 9.00 -6.40
C TYR A 275 -17.25 10.49 -6.68
N GLY A 276 -17.12 10.93 -7.94
CA GLY A 276 -17.42 12.31 -8.36
C GLY A 276 -18.89 12.71 -8.20
N LYS A 277 -19.81 11.75 -8.20
CA LYS A 277 -21.24 11.95 -7.90
C LYS A 277 -21.56 11.93 -6.40
N GLY A 278 -20.57 11.69 -5.54
CA GLY A 278 -20.76 11.55 -4.09
C GLY A 278 -21.42 10.23 -3.69
N ILE A 279 -21.49 9.25 -4.59
CA ILE A 279 -21.99 7.90 -4.32
C ILE A 279 -20.81 7.10 -3.76
N GLY A 280 -20.67 7.07 -2.44
CA GLY A 280 -19.67 6.27 -1.76
C GLY A 280 -20.09 4.79 -1.72
N HIS A 281 -19.26 3.92 -2.28
CA HIS A 281 -19.28 2.49 -2.00
C HIS A 281 -18.84 2.24 -0.56
N PHE A 282 -19.63 1.47 0.21
CA PHE A 282 -19.39 1.17 1.62
C PHE A 282 -18.51 -0.08 1.78
#